data_AF-A0AAN6KFU4-F1
#
_entry.id   AF-A0AAN6KFU4-F1
#
_cell.length_a   1.000
_cell.length_b   1.000
_cell.length_c   1.000
_cell.angle_alpha   90.00
_cell.angle_beta   90.00
_cell.angle_gamma   90.00
#
_symmetry.space_group_name_H-M   'P 1'
#
loop_
_entity.id
_entity.type
_entity.pdbx_description
1 polymer ?
#
loop_
_entity_poly.entity_id
_entity_poly.type
_entity_poly.pdbx_seq_one_letter_code
_entity_poly.pdbx_strand_id
1 'polypeptide(L)'
;MPKQGLRYAAKVDLKKEAYDQPQLHNRWHPDIPFCGTIKNNEVVKIQCVDWTGGQIGNNDSADDVRDVDLTRVHYLTGPFEIETAEPGDVLVVEIQDVQPLQEEPWGFTGIFAKDNGGGFLDEHFPKAAKAIWDFEGIHCSSRHIPDVRFAGLIHPGILGCAPSPSILATWNEREGALIKECSHMGRDVALPPLAKNVHVGSGDEEVKKKVGEEGARTIPGRPEHGGNCDIKNLSRGSKVYLPVHVKGAKFSVGDLHFSQGDGEISFCGAIEMAGEITIKFTVMKGGVEHLAMKSPIYIPGPVEPQFGPGRYIYFEGFSVDEKGKQYYLDTTVAYRQTCLRIFEYLRRFGYDDYQIYLLLSCAPVQGHVAGIVDIPNSCTTIGLPMDIFDFDIRPEAKPEKRDLGSCAFVSS
;
A
#
# COMPACT_ATOMS: atom_id res chain seq x y z
N MET A 1 18.51 29.34 -21.80
CA MET A 1 18.23 27.95 -22.24
C MET A 1 16.73 27.72 -22.10
N PRO A 2 16.04 27.14 -23.09
CA PRO A 2 14.65 26.76 -22.87
C PRO A 2 14.63 25.71 -21.76
N LYS A 3 13.85 25.96 -20.70
CA LYS A 3 13.64 24.97 -19.63
C LYS A 3 12.85 23.82 -20.25
N GLN A 4 13.55 22.80 -20.72
CA GLN A 4 12.92 21.54 -21.10
C GLN A 4 12.23 20.99 -19.85
N GLY A 5 11.01 20.47 -19.99
CA GLY A 5 10.27 19.89 -18.87
C GLY A 5 11.04 18.71 -18.24
N LEU A 6 10.61 18.27 -17.06
CA LEU A 6 11.21 17.10 -16.40
C LEU A 6 11.15 15.88 -17.32
N ARG A 7 12.25 15.13 -17.37
CA ARG A 7 12.36 13.90 -18.16
C ARG A 7 11.50 12.80 -17.53
N TYR A 8 10.84 12.01 -18.37
CA TYR A 8 10.26 10.74 -17.96
C TYR A 8 11.36 9.67 -17.95
N ALA A 9 11.63 9.08 -16.79
CA ALA A 9 12.47 7.90 -16.67
C ALA A 9 11.76 6.65 -17.20
N ALA A 10 10.45 6.56 -17.00
CA ALA A 10 9.58 5.57 -17.64
C ALA A 10 8.16 6.11 -17.81
N LYS A 11 7.47 5.61 -18.82
CA LYS A 11 6.03 5.81 -19.07
C LYS A 11 5.36 4.45 -19.15
N VAL A 12 4.08 4.38 -18.80
CA VAL A 12 3.24 3.20 -18.98
C VAL A 12 2.15 3.49 -20.01
N ASP A 13 1.60 2.43 -20.60
CA ASP A 13 0.45 2.51 -21.50
C ASP A 13 -0.68 1.68 -20.93
N LEU A 14 -1.71 2.33 -20.37
CA LEU A 14 -2.86 1.68 -19.73
C LEU A 14 -3.73 0.89 -20.71
N LYS A 15 -3.53 1.06 -22.03
CA LYS A 15 -4.22 0.29 -23.07
C LYS A 15 -3.52 -1.02 -23.42
N LYS A 16 -2.35 -1.28 -22.83
CA LYS A 16 -1.60 -2.52 -23.01
C LYS A 16 -1.61 -3.33 -21.73
N GLU A 17 -1.60 -4.64 -21.87
CA GLU A 17 -1.38 -5.53 -20.75
C GLU A 17 -0.10 -5.13 -20.01
N ALA A 18 -0.18 -5.00 -18.68
CA ALA A 18 1.00 -4.75 -17.86
C ALA A 18 2.08 -5.82 -18.08
N TYR A 19 1.69 -7.04 -18.46
CA TYR A 19 2.62 -8.12 -18.75
C TYR A 19 3.54 -7.88 -19.96
N ASP A 20 3.14 -7.02 -20.89
CA ASP A 20 3.87 -6.78 -22.14
C ASP A 20 4.79 -5.54 -22.04
N GLN A 21 4.86 -4.91 -20.87
CA GLN A 21 5.56 -3.64 -20.67
C GLN A 21 6.96 -3.86 -20.05
N PRO A 22 8.05 -3.71 -20.82
CA PRO A 22 9.40 -4.16 -20.42
C PRO A 22 10.01 -3.38 -19.25
N GLN A 23 9.44 -2.22 -18.92
CA GLN A 23 9.83 -1.40 -17.78
C GLN A 23 9.18 -1.83 -16.45
N LEU A 24 8.33 -2.87 -16.47
CA LEU A 24 7.66 -3.41 -15.30
C LEU A 24 8.28 -4.73 -14.82
N HIS A 25 8.18 -5.03 -13.53
CA HIS A 25 8.50 -6.35 -12.98
C HIS A 25 7.63 -6.63 -11.74
N ASN A 26 7.53 -7.89 -11.31
CA ASN A 26 6.65 -8.25 -10.17
C ASN A 26 7.28 -9.18 -9.13
N ARG A 27 8.61 -9.28 -9.12
CA ARG A 27 9.39 -9.99 -8.10
C ARG A 27 10.58 -9.14 -7.68
N TRP A 28 11.05 -9.34 -6.47
CA TRP A 28 12.33 -8.82 -6.02
C TRP A 28 13.44 -9.82 -6.32
N HIS A 29 14.41 -9.43 -7.14
CA HIS A 29 15.56 -10.26 -7.48
C HIS A 29 16.73 -9.41 -8.02
N PRO A 30 17.99 -9.68 -7.63
CA PRO A 30 19.15 -8.88 -8.05
C PRO A 30 19.40 -8.91 -9.57
N ASP A 31 19.03 -10.00 -10.24
CA ASP A 31 19.34 -10.19 -11.67
C ASP A 31 18.31 -9.58 -12.65
N ILE A 32 17.21 -9.00 -12.17
CA ILE A 32 16.25 -8.32 -13.05
C ILE A 32 16.97 -7.16 -13.75
N PRO A 33 16.98 -7.08 -15.10
CA PRO A 33 17.71 -6.03 -15.82
C PRO A 33 17.19 -4.64 -15.48
N PHE A 34 18.06 -3.64 -15.62
CA PHE A 34 17.62 -2.25 -15.51
C PHE A 34 16.70 -1.89 -16.68
N CYS A 35 15.62 -1.15 -16.40
CA CYS A 35 14.77 -0.58 -17.45
C CYS A 35 15.26 0.79 -17.95
N GLY A 36 16.20 1.41 -17.24
CA GLY A 36 16.83 2.67 -17.62
C GLY A 36 17.79 3.19 -16.55
N THR A 37 18.49 4.27 -16.87
CA THR A 37 19.48 4.91 -15.99
C THR A 37 19.01 6.31 -15.56
N ILE A 38 19.28 6.68 -14.32
CA ILE A 38 19.00 7.98 -13.72
C ILE A 38 20.27 8.52 -13.09
N LYS A 39 20.63 9.75 -13.44
CA LYS A 39 21.85 10.36 -12.90
C LYS A 39 21.64 10.73 -11.43
N ASN A 40 22.70 10.64 -10.64
CA ASN A 40 22.67 11.14 -9.26
C ASN A 40 22.27 12.62 -9.25
N ASN A 41 21.33 13.00 -8.37
CA ASN A 41 20.69 14.33 -8.28
C ASN A 41 19.77 14.74 -9.44
N GLU A 42 19.48 13.85 -10.40
CA GLU A 42 18.48 14.12 -11.44
C GLU A 42 17.06 14.03 -10.87
N VAL A 43 16.20 14.97 -11.28
CA VAL A 43 14.76 14.92 -11.03
C VAL A 43 14.08 14.29 -12.25
N VAL A 44 13.30 13.25 -12.04
CA VAL A 44 12.59 12.53 -13.11
C VAL A 44 11.14 12.27 -12.74
N LYS A 45 10.33 12.00 -13.76
CA LYS A 45 8.96 11.48 -13.65
C LYS A 45 8.95 9.98 -13.96
N ILE A 46 8.18 9.21 -13.21
CA ILE A 46 7.95 7.77 -13.43
C ILE A 46 6.44 7.56 -13.40
N GLN A 47 5.88 6.96 -14.44
CA GLN A 47 4.48 6.54 -14.42
C GLN A 47 4.38 5.08 -13.96
N CYS A 48 3.32 4.76 -13.24
CA CYS A 48 2.99 3.44 -12.73
C CYS A 48 1.58 3.06 -13.18
N VAL A 49 1.40 1.78 -13.50
CA VAL A 49 0.06 1.16 -13.52
C VAL A 49 -0.43 1.02 -12.08
N ASP A 50 -1.73 0.76 -11.88
CA ASP A 50 -2.20 0.25 -10.59
C ASP A 50 -1.52 -1.11 -10.30
N TRP A 51 -1.45 -1.52 -9.04
CA TRP A 51 -0.70 -2.72 -8.64
C TRP A 51 -1.15 -4.02 -9.29
N THR A 52 -2.42 -4.10 -9.69
CA THR A 52 -3.00 -5.27 -10.36
C THR A 52 -2.68 -5.30 -11.84
N GLY A 53 -2.28 -4.17 -12.42
CA GLY A 53 -1.99 -3.99 -13.83
C GLY A 53 -3.27 -3.95 -14.69
N GLY A 54 -4.33 -3.32 -14.18
CA GLY A 54 -5.61 -3.15 -14.89
C GLY A 54 -6.61 -4.30 -14.74
N GLN A 55 -6.47 -5.17 -13.72
CA GLN A 55 -7.42 -6.27 -13.50
C GLN A 55 -8.75 -5.79 -12.90
N ILE A 56 -8.73 -4.68 -12.16
CA ILE A 56 -9.92 -4.12 -11.52
C ILE A 56 -10.47 -2.97 -12.36
N GLY A 57 -11.77 -3.04 -12.68
CA GLY A 57 -12.44 -2.03 -13.49
C GLY A 57 -13.26 -1.03 -12.67
N ASN A 58 -13.44 0.16 -13.23
CA ASN A 58 -14.43 1.13 -12.76
C ASN A 58 -15.84 0.68 -13.16
N ASN A 59 -16.46 -0.11 -12.30
CA ASN A 59 -17.80 -0.65 -12.46
C ASN A 59 -18.42 -0.92 -11.08
N ASP A 60 -19.68 -1.35 -11.06
CA ASP A 60 -20.45 -1.57 -9.84
C ASP A 60 -20.59 -3.07 -9.47
N SER A 61 -19.64 -3.90 -9.90
CA SER A 61 -19.51 -5.31 -9.51
C SER A 61 -18.18 -5.54 -8.80
N ALA A 62 -18.17 -6.41 -7.78
CA ALA A 62 -16.94 -6.86 -7.13
C ALA A 62 -16.43 -8.21 -7.65
N ASP A 63 -16.94 -8.68 -8.80
CA ASP A 63 -16.47 -9.93 -9.42
C ASP A 63 -14.99 -9.86 -9.81
N ASP A 64 -14.51 -8.71 -10.28
CA ASP A 64 -13.10 -8.50 -10.60
C ASP A 64 -12.20 -8.55 -9.35
N VAL A 65 -12.66 -8.03 -8.21
CA VAL A 65 -11.97 -8.18 -6.91
C VAL A 65 -11.99 -9.62 -6.42
N ARG A 66 -13.10 -10.35 -6.61
CA ARG A 66 -13.19 -11.78 -6.27
C ARG A 66 -12.19 -12.61 -7.08
N ASP A 67 -12.09 -12.33 -8.38
CA ASP A 67 -11.40 -13.19 -9.35
C ASP A 67 -9.99 -12.73 -9.71
N VAL A 68 -9.50 -11.64 -9.10
CA VAL A 68 -8.18 -11.08 -9.38
C VAL A 68 -7.08 -12.14 -9.20
N ASP A 69 -6.16 -12.23 -10.16
CA ASP A 69 -5.02 -13.14 -10.06
C ASP A 69 -3.90 -12.49 -9.24
N LEU A 70 -3.94 -12.70 -7.92
CA LEU A 70 -2.94 -12.23 -6.96
C LEU A 70 -1.53 -12.81 -7.21
N THR A 71 -1.32 -13.70 -8.17
CA THR A 71 0.04 -14.14 -8.56
C THR A 71 0.75 -13.16 -9.50
N ARG A 72 -0.02 -12.26 -10.15
CA ARG A 72 0.50 -11.20 -11.03
C ARG A 72 1.07 -10.01 -10.26
N VAL A 73 0.56 -9.74 -9.05
CA VAL A 73 0.90 -8.54 -8.28
C VAL A 73 2.28 -8.60 -7.64
N HIS A 74 2.94 -7.45 -7.42
CA HIS A 74 2.58 -6.08 -7.82
C HIS A 74 3.37 -5.72 -9.08
N TYR A 75 2.78 -5.02 -10.05
CA TYR A 75 3.56 -4.48 -11.17
C TYR A 75 4.29 -3.21 -10.76
N LEU A 76 5.61 -3.31 -10.56
CA LEU A 76 6.48 -2.19 -10.19
C LEU A 76 7.17 -1.63 -11.42
N THR A 77 7.27 -0.31 -11.50
CA THR A 77 8.05 0.37 -12.54
C THR A 77 9.52 0.47 -12.11
N GLY A 78 10.40 -0.15 -12.88
CA GLY A 78 11.80 -0.34 -12.52
C GLY A 78 12.35 -1.69 -12.99
N PRO A 79 13.51 -2.12 -12.49
CA PRO A 79 14.42 -1.35 -11.65
C PRO A 79 15.22 -0.31 -12.47
N PHE A 80 15.48 0.85 -11.88
CA PHE A 80 16.37 1.87 -12.46
C PHE A 80 17.79 1.73 -11.94
N GLU A 81 18.77 1.96 -12.82
CA GLU A 81 20.16 2.17 -12.43
C GLU A 81 20.31 3.60 -11.94
N ILE A 82 20.66 3.76 -10.66
CA ILE A 82 21.07 5.04 -10.10
C ILE A 82 22.59 5.15 -10.21
N GLU A 83 23.08 6.07 -11.04
CA GLU A 83 24.51 6.24 -11.24
C GLU A 83 25.24 6.46 -9.91
N THR A 84 26.45 5.88 -9.78
CA THR A 84 27.35 6.00 -8.61
C THR A 84 26.93 5.26 -7.33
N ALA A 85 25.73 4.69 -7.28
CA ALA A 85 25.26 3.90 -6.14
C ALA A 85 25.98 2.55 -6.09
N GLU A 86 26.58 2.24 -4.94
CA GLU A 86 27.28 0.99 -4.66
C GLU A 86 26.76 0.38 -3.34
N PRO A 87 26.88 -0.95 -3.15
CA PRO A 87 26.51 -1.59 -1.89
C PRO A 87 27.15 -0.90 -0.66
N GLY A 88 26.36 -0.66 0.39
CA GLY A 88 26.78 0.07 1.59
C GLY A 88 26.50 1.59 1.55
N ASP A 89 26.09 2.12 0.40
CA ASP A 89 25.55 3.46 0.30
C ASP A 89 24.09 3.52 0.79
N VAL A 90 23.61 4.74 1.02
CA VAL A 90 22.17 5.01 1.16
C VAL A 90 21.68 5.78 -0.06
N LEU A 91 20.60 5.30 -0.66
CA LEU A 91 19.85 6.02 -1.66
C LEU A 91 18.82 6.90 -0.96
N VAL A 92 19.03 8.21 -1.00
CA VAL A 92 18.05 9.19 -0.52
C VAL A 92 17.08 9.46 -1.67
N VAL A 93 15.81 9.12 -1.46
CA VAL A 93 14.72 9.35 -2.41
C VAL A 93 13.86 10.50 -1.88
N GLU A 94 13.85 11.62 -2.60
CA GLU A 94 12.97 12.75 -2.32
C GLU A 94 11.74 12.63 -3.23
N ILE A 95 10.57 12.37 -2.63
CA ILE A 95 9.29 12.29 -3.33
C ILE A 95 8.81 13.73 -3.51
N GLN A 96 8.98 14.31 -4.70
CA GLN A 96 8.64 15.71 -4.93
C GLN A 96 7.15 15.90 -5.23
N ASP A 97 6.54 14.94 -5.91
CA ASP A 97 5.10 14.93 -6.18
C ASP A 97 4.61 13.51 -6.52
N VAL A 98 3.32 13.25 -6.32
CA VAL A 98 2.60 12.03 -6.70
C VAL A 98 1.21 12.45 -7.16
N GLN A 99 0.78 12.05 -8.34
CA GLN A 99 -0.52 12.44 -8.90
C GLN A 99 -1.16 11.27 -9.66
N PRO A 100 -2.50 11.17 -9.70
CA PRO A 100 -3.16 10.25 -10.61
C PRO A 100 -2.87 10.60 -12.07
N LEU A 101 -2.93 9.61 -12.95
CA LEU A 101 -2.91 9.85 -14.39
C LEU A 101 -4.21 10.55 -14.81
N GLN A 102 -4.08 11.61 -15.61
CA GLN A 102 -5.24 12.43 -16.00
C GLN A 102 -6.18 11.70 -16.96
N GLU A 103 -5.69 10.66 -17.64
CA GLU A 103 -6.50 9.80 -18.50
C GLU A 103 -7.45 8.90 -17.69
N GLU A 104 -7.12 8.60 -16.43
CA GLU A 104 -7.90 7.75 -15.53
C GLU A 104 -7.96 8.38 -14.13
N PRO A 105 -8.73 9.46 -13.94
CA PRO A 105 -8.81 10.19 -12.67
C PRO A 105 -9.76 9.47 -11.68
N TRP A 106 -9.53 8.18 -11.46
CA TRP A 106 -10.30 7.35 -10.54
C TRP A 106 -9.39 6.29 -9.91
N GLY A 107 -9.86 5.69 -8.83
CA GLY A 107 -9.20 4.57 -8.15
C GLY A 107 -10.20 3.65 -7.48
N PHE A 108 -9.71 2.60 -6.82
CA PHE A 108 -10.56 1.62 -6.15
C PHE A 108 -10.06 1.27 -4.76
N THR A 109 -10.99 0.86 -3.91
CA THR A 109 -10.72 0.15 -2.66
C THR A 109 -11.54 -1.11 -2.68
N GLY A 110 -10.96 -2.24 -2.35
CA GLY A 110 -11.62 -3.53 -2.30
C GLY A 110 -11.58 -4.18 -0.92
N ILE A 111 -12.40 -5.20 -0.77
CA ILE A 111 -12.27 -6.25 0.24
C ILE A 111 -12.14 -7.53 -0.56
N PHE A 112 -11.07 -8.30 -0.34
CA PHE A 112 -10.94 -9.59 -0.99
C PHE A 112 -11.91 -10.61 -0.43
N ALA A 113 -12.26 -11.60 -1.26
CA ALA A 113 -12.89 -12.79 -0.75
C ALA A 113 -11.90 -13.54 0.17
N LYS A 114 -12.40 -14.15 1.25
CA LYS A 114 -11.58 -14.85 2.23
C LYS A 114 -10.70 -15.94 1.61
N ASP A 115 -11.20 -16.59 0.57
CA ASP A 115 -10.54 -17.66 -0.19
C ASP A 115 -9.62 -17.15 -1.33
N ASN A 116 -9.60 -15.85 -1.61
CA ASN A 116 -8.67 -15.23 -2.56
C ASN A 116 -8.08 -13.93 -2.00
N GLY A 117 -7.19 -14.05 -1.01
CA GLY A 117 -6.45 -12.93 -0.41
C GLY A 117 -6.84 -12.66 1.04
N GLY A 118 -8.13 -12.56 1.34
CA GLY A 118 -8.63 -12.22 2.67
C GLY A 118 -8.26 -10.78 3.10
N GLY A 119 -8.09 -10.56 4.39
CA GLY A 119 -7.81 -9.22 4.93
C GLY A 119 -7.90 -9.21 6.45
N PHE A 120 -7.77 -8.03 7.05
CA PHE A 120 -7.71 -7.92 8.50
C PHE A 120 -8.98 -8.41 9.22
N LEU A 121 -10.15 -8.20 8.58
CA LEU A 121 -11.47 -8.54 9.10
C LEU A 121 -12.18 -9.63 8.27
N ASP A 122 -11.42 -10.50 7.59
CA ASP A 122 -11.94 -11.54 6.69
C ASP A 122 -12.92 -12.55 7.33
N GLU A 123 -12.82 -12.79 8.63
CA GLU A 123 -13.77 -13.61 9.40
C GLU A 123 -15.15 -12.95 9.55
N HIS A 124 -15.21 -11.62 9.54
CA HIS A 124 -16.45 -10.83 9.63
C HIS A 124 -17.01 -10.50 8.25
N PHE A 125 -16.13 -10.21 7.30
CA PHE A 125 -16.46 -9.77 5.94
C PHE A 125 -15.81 -10.68 4.90
N PRO A 126 -16.29 -11.94 4.75
CA PRO A 126 -15.61 -12.94 3.94
C PRO A 126 -15.86 -12.80 2.43
N LYS A 127 -16.78 -11.92 2.02
CA LYS A 127 -17.18 -11.76 0.61
C LYS A 127 -16.41 -10.60 -0.02
N ALA A 128 -16.10 -10.71 -1.31
CA ALA A 128 -15.53 -9.60 -2.03
C ALA A 128 -16.52 -8.42 -2.15
N ALA A 129 -15.99 -7.21 -2.00
CA ALA A 129 -16.71 -5.96 -2.19
C ALA A 129 -15.77 -4.88 -2.73
N LYS A 130 -16.33 -3.80 -3.31
CA LYS A 130 -15.56 -2.73 -3.94
C LYS A 130 -16.20 -1.35 -3.77
N ALA A 131 -15.38 -0.35 -3.54
CA ALA A 131 -15.69 1.07 -3.70
C ALA A 131 -14.85 1.66 -4.83
N ILE A 132 -15.46 2.56 -5.63
CA ILE A 132 -14.76 3.30 -6.67
C ILE A 132 -14.71 4.76 -6.23
N TRP A 133 -13.55 5.36 -6.36
CA TRP A 133 -13.27 6.74 -5.98
C TRP A 133 -12.98 7.58 -7.20
N ASP A 134 -13.68 8.69 -7.35
CA ASP A 134 -13.43 9.67 -8.40
C ASP A 134 -12.54 10.79 -7.84
N PHE A 135 -11.55 11.25 -8.63
CA PHE A 135 -10.59 12.27 -8.21
C PHE A 135 -10.96 13.65 -8.72
N GLU A 136 -11.09 14.61 -7.80
CA GLU A 136 -11.41 16.01 -8.06
C GLU A 136 -10.31 16.93 -7.52
N GLY A 137 -9.26 17.11 -8.33
CA GLY A 137 -8.07 17.84 -7.92
C GLY A 137 -7.37 17.13 -6.76
N ILE A 138 -7.38 17.74 -5.57
CA ILE A 138 -6.78 17.14 -4.37
C ILE A 138 -7.76 16.24 -3.59
N HIS A 139 -9.04 16.18 -3.98
CA HIS A 139 -10.07 15.48 -3.23
C HIS A 139 -10.53 14.21 -3.94
N CYS A 140 -11.16 13.32 -3.18
CA CYS A 140 -11.92 12.20 -3.72
C CYS A 140 -13.28 12.06 -3.03
N SER A 141 -14.19 11.36 -3.72
CA SER A 141 -15.49 10.91 -3.21
C SER A 141 -15.85 9.57 -3.86
N SER A 142 -16.73 8.79 -3.24
CA SER A 142 -17.21 7.52 -3.82
C SER A 142 -18.71 7.52 -3.98
N ARG A 143 -19.20 7.08 -5.15
CA ARG A 143 -20.62 6.74 -5.35
C ARG A 143 -21.10 5.58 -4.46
N HIS A 144 -20.16 4.78 -3.94
CA HIS A 144 -20.43 3.61 -3.09
C HIS A 144 -20.41 3.93 -1.60
N ILE A 145 -19.88 5.10 -1.21
CA ILE A 145 -19.82 5.58 0.17
C ILE A 145 -20.26 7.06 0.14
N PRO A 146 -21.58 7.31 0.05
CA PRO A 146 -22.11 8.67 -0.07
C PRO A 146 -21.77 9.53 1.14
N ASP A 147 -21.94 10.84 0.97
CA ASP A 147 -21.78 11.86 2.01
C ASP A 147 -20.36 11.92 2.62
N VAL A 148 -19.37 11.31 1.94
CA VAL A 148 -17.95 11.36 2.30
C VAL A 148 -17.13 12.02 1.18
N ARG A 149 -16.30 12.98 1.55
CA ARG A 149 -15.35 13.64 0.65
C ARG A 149 -14.13 14.13 1.43
N PHE A 150 -12.92 13.80 0.97
CA PHE A 150 -11.69 14.20 1.67
C PHE A 150 -10.53 14.47 0.72
N ALA A 151 -9.55 15.23 1.21
CA ALA A 151 -8.30 15.45 0.49
C ALA A 151 -7.41 14.21 0.59
N GLY A 152 -6.79 13.79 -0.52
CA GLY A 152 -5.91 12.65 -0.58
C GLY A 152 -4.56 12.89 0.10
N LEU A 153 -4.12 11.93 0.90
CA LEU A 153 -2.74 11.83 1.36
C LEU A 153 -1.97 10.93 0.37
N ILE A 154 -1.61 11.50 -0.79
CA ILE A 154 -1.11 10.73 -1.93
C ILE A 154 0.32 10.23 -1.68
N HIS A 155 0.56 8.93 -1.86
CA HIS A 155 1.83 8.26 -1.57
C HIS A 155 2.02 6.98 -2.41
N PRO A 156 3.25 6.46 -2.55
CA PRO A 156 3.48 5.08 -2.98
C PRO A 156 3.35 4.10 -1.80
N GLY A 157 2.61 3.01 -1.97
CA GLY A 157 2.64 1.83 -1.11
C GLY A 157 3.98 1.09 -1.22
N ILE A 158 4.49 0.98 -2.45
CA ILE A 158 5.76 0.29 -2.75
C ILE A 158 6.84 1.24 -3.28
N LEU A 159 7.96 1.29 -2.55
CA LEU A 159 9.26 1.71 -3.09
C LEU A 159 10.39 0.93 -2.44
N GLY A 160 11.48 0.68 -3.18
CA GLY A 160 12.60 -0.07 -2.63
C GLY A 160 13.74 -0.29 -3.61
N CYS A 161 14.90 -0.64 -3.05
CA CYS A 161 16.07 -1.13 -3.80
C CYS A 161 16.01 -2.66 -3.90
N ALA A 162 16.60 -3.25 -4.94
CA ALA A 162 16.69 -4.71 -5.03
C ALA A 162 17.59 -5.28 -3.91
N PRO A 163 17.30 -6.49 -3.41
CA PRO A 163 18.14 -7.18 -2.44
C PRO A 163 19.46 -7.65 -3.07
N SER A 164 20.47 -7.89 -2.22
CA SER A 164 21.60 -8.75 -2.60
C SER A 164 21.15 -10.22 -2.66
N PRO A 165 21.93 -11.13 -3.30
CA PRO A 165 21.64 -12.55 -3.28
C PRO A 165 21.51 -13.14 -1.87
N SER A 166 22.33 -12.69 -0.92
CA SER A 166 22.27 -13.18 0.46
C SER A 166 21.01 -12.72 1.19
N ILE A 167 20.59 -11.47 0.98
CA ILE A 167 19.34 -10.93 1.58
C ILE A 167 18.13 -11.67 1.00
N LEU A 168 18.09 -11.88 -0.31
CA LEU A 168 17.02 -12.64 -0.95
C LEU A 168 16.93 -14.07 -0.40
N ALA A 169 18.06 -14.75 -0.22
CA ALA A 169 18.10 -16.09 0.38
C ALA A 169 17.55 -16.08 1.82
N THR A 170 17.93 -15.09 2.64
CA THR A 170 17.41 -14.93 4.01
C THR A 170 15.89 -14.74 4.02
N TRP A 171 15.33 -13.97 3.09
CA TRP A 171 13.89 -13.78 2.97
C TRP A 171 13.17 -15.09 2.67
N ASN A 172 13.61 -15.80 1.63
CA ASN A 172 13.03 -17.07 1.23
C ASN A 172 13.13 -18.13 2.33
N GLU A 173 14.25 -18.18 3.05
CA GLU A 173 14.45 -19.09 4.18
C GLU A 173 13.47 -18.82 5.33
N ARG A 174 13.42 -17.57 5.83
CA ARG A 174 12.59 -17.25 7.00
C ARG A 174 11.10 -17.28 6.70
N GLU A 175 10.68 -16.84 5.51
CA GLU A 175 9.27 -16.87 5.08
C GLU A 175 8.85 -18.32 4.81
N GLY A 176 9.72 -19.14 4.21
CA GLY A 176 9.50 -20.57 4.06
C GLY A 176 9.40 -21.33 5.39
N ALA A 177 10.23 -20.97 6.37
CA ALA A 177 10.17 -21.53 7.72
C ALA A 177 8.81 -21.21 8.39
N LEU A 178 8.35 -19.96 8.29
CA LEU A 178 7.04 -19.55 8.82
C LEU A 178 5.89 -20.35 8.19
N ILE A 179 5.89 -20.52 6.86
CA ILE A 179 4.88 -21.32 6.16
C ILE A 179 4.85 -22.76 6.70
N LYS A 180 6.03 -23.35 6.91
CA LYS A 180 6.15 -24.71 7.44
C LYS A 180 5.61 -24.82 8.87
N GLU A 181 6.02 -23.91 9.76
CA GLU A 181 5.61 -23.88 11.16
C GLU A 181 4.11 -23.66 11.34
N CYS A 182 3.52 -22.77 10.52
CA CYS A 182 2.10 -22.41 10.55
C CYS A 182 1.22 -23.24 9.61
N SER A 183 1.73 -24.33 9.02
CA SER A 183 0.97 -25.20 8.10
C SER A 183 -0.35 -25.76 8.67
N HIS A 184 -0.50 -25.75 9.99
CA HIS A 184 -1.69 -26.17 10.71
C HIS A 184 -2.80 -25.10 10.80
N MET A 185 -2.51 -23.83 10.44
CA MET A 185 -3.44 -22.70 10.64
C MET A 185 -4.55 -22.62 9.58
N GLY A 186 -4.45 -23.38 8.47
CA GLY A 186 -5.47 -23.38 7.41
C GLY A 186 -5.64 -22.03 6.69
N ARG A 187 -4.64 -21.14 6.78
CA ARG A 187 -4.57 -19.86 6.06
C ARG A 187 -3.13 -19.59 5.60
N ASP A 188 -2.97 -18.80 4.56
CA ASP A 188 -1.67 -18.34 4.11
C ASP A 188 -1.07 -17.37 5.14
N VAL A 189 0.19 -17.59 5.50
CA VAL A 189 0.96 -16.76 6.45
C VAL A 189 2.13 -16.02 5.79
N ALA A 190 2.55 -16.50 4.62
CA ALA A 190 3.49 -15.88 3.71
C ALA A 190 3.34 -16.58 2.35
N LEU A 191 3.86 -15.97 1.28
CA LEU A 191 3.78 -16.51 -0.07
C LEU A 191 5.19 -16.79 -0.60
N PRO A 192 5.51 -18.05 -0.94
CA PRO A 192 6.85 -18.40 -1.43
C PRO A 192 7.10 -17.83 -2.82
N PRO A 193 8.36 -17.87 -3.31
CA PRO A 193 8.64 -17.69 -4.73
C PRO A 193 7.70 -18.53 -5.60
N LEU A 194 7.24 -17.93 -6.69
CA LEU A 194 6.25 -18.53 -7.58
C LEU A 194 6.53 -18.15 -9.02
N ALA A 195 6.84 -19.16 -9.83
CA ALA A 195 7.12 -19.03 -11.26
C ALA A 195 5.90 -18.62 -12.09
N LYS A 196 4.68 -18.94 -11.63
CA LYS A 196 3.45 -18.52 -12.29
C LYS A 196 3.42 -16.98 -12.38
N ASN A 197 3.14 -16.48 -13.58
CA ASN A 197 3.00 -15.05 -13.89
C ASN A 197 4.21 -14.19 -13.52
N VAL A 198 5.41 -14.77 -13.45
CA VAL A 198 6.64 -14.00 -13.23
C VAL A 198 6.89 -13.03 -14.39
N HIS A 199 7.26 -11.79 -14.05
CA HIS A 199 7.65 -10.75 -14.98
C HIS A 199 8.99 -10.14 -14.55
N VAL A 200 9.95 -10.12 -15.48
CA VAL A 200 11.35 -9.76 -15.23
C VAL A 200 11.81 -8.55 -16.05
N GLY A 201 10.92 -7.58 -16.28
CA GLY A 201 11.17 -6.50 -17.24
C GLY A 201 11.57 -7.01 -18.62
N SER A 202 12.67 -6.47 -19.14
CA SER A 202 13.31 -6.88 -20.39
C SER A 202 14.23 -8.10 -20.26
N GLY A 203 14.14 -8.85 -19.15
CA GLY A 203 14.91 -10.07 -18.93
C GLY A 203 14.54 -11.18 -19.92
N ASP A 204 15.52 -12.02 -20.24
CA ASP A 204 15.32 -13.19 -21.09
C ASP A 204 14.72 -14.37 -20.30
N GLU A 205 14.51 -15.49 -20.99
CA GLU A 205 13.93 -16.70 -20.40
C GLU A 205 14.82 -17.34 -19.32
N GLU A 206 16.14 -17.14 -19.35
CA GLU A 206 17.04 -17.64 -18.30
C GLU A 206 16.84 -16.86 -17.01
N VAL A 207 16.82 -15.52 -17.10
CA VAL A 207 16.49 -14.66 -15.96
C VAL A 207 15.08 -14.95 -15.47
N LYS A 208 14.10 -15.08 -16.37
CA LYS A 208 12.71 -15.41 -16.02
C LYS A 208 12.59 -16.71 -15.24
N LYS A 209 13.26 -17.77 -15.68
CA LYS A 209 13.29 -19.05 -14.99
C LYS A 209 13.88 -18.91 -13.59
N LYS A 210 15.06 -18.29 -13.49
CA LYS A 210 15.75 -18.09 -12.21
C LYS A 210 14.89 -17.30 -11.22
N VAL A 211 14.36 -16.15 -11.66
CA VAL A 211 13.48 -15.31 -10.84
C VAL A 211 12.17 -16.04 -10.51
N GLY A 212 11.68 -16.92 -11.38
CA GLY A 212 10.52 -17.76 -11.07
C GLY A 212 10.77 -18.79 -9.96
N GLU A 213 12.00 -19.28 -9.84
CA GLU A 213 12.41 -20.26 -8.84
C GLU A 213 12.73 -19.62 -7.48
N GLU A 214 13.38 -18.45 -7.45
CA GLU A 214 13.88 -17.84 -6.21
C GLU A 214 13.48 -16.38 -5.97
N GLY A 215 12.81 -15.73 -6.94
CA GLY A 215 12.38 -14.34 -6.81
C GLY A 215 11.28 -14.17 -5.78
N ALA A 216 11.53 -13.31 -4.79
CA ALA A 216 10.58 -13.06 -3.71
C ALA A 216 9.35 -12.30 -4.21
N ARG A 217 8.18 -12.64 -3.66
CA ARG A 217 6.95 -11.87 -3.89
C ARG A 217 7.11 -10.45 -3.34
N THR A 218 6.50 -9.48 -4.01
CA THR A 218 6.53 -8.07 -3.60
C THR A 218 5.52 -7.72 -2.49
N ILE A 219 4.72 -8.69 -2.04
CA ILE A 219 3.59 -8.50 -1.10
C ILE A 219 4.01 -7.96 0.27
N PRO A 220 4.99 -8.55 0.98
CA PRO A 220 5.40 -8.01 2.26
C PRO A 220 6.50 -6.95 2.09
N GLY A 221 6.37 -5.87 2.86
CA GLY A 221 7.51 -5.02 3.21
C GLY A 221 8.52 -5.80 4.03
N ARG A 222 9.80 -5.48 3.84
CA ARG A 222 10.90 -6.18 4.51
C ARG A 222 11.84 -5.18 5.16
N PRO A 223 12.31 -5.49 6.39
CA PRO A 223 13.11 -4.55 7.16
C PRO A 223 14.41 -4.18 6.45
N GLU A 224 14.94 -5.02 5.56
CA GLU A 224 16.21 -4.77 4.90
C GLU A 224 16.14 -3.74 3.76
N HIS A 225 14.98 -3.51 3.13
CA HIS A 225 14.93 -2.67 1.92
C HIS A 225 13.69 -1.80 1.76
N GLY A 226 12.69 -1.92 2.65
CA GLY A 226 11.38 -1.31 2.44
C GLY A 226 10.51 -2.24 1.62
N GLY A 227 10.21 -1.86 0.37
CA GLY A 227 9.27 -2.60 -0.47
C GLY A 227 7.85 -2.15 -0.14
N ASN A 228 6.95 -3.11 0.11
CA ASN A 228 5.54 -2.84 0.39
C ASN A 228 5.29 -2.49 1.85
N CYS A 229 5.45 -1.22 2.20
CA CYS A 229 5.34 -0.78 3.59
C CYS A 229 4.01 -0.10 3.90
N ASP A 230 3.29 0.38 2.88
CA ASP A 230 1.94 0.97 3.02
C ASP A 230 1.87 2.04 4.11
N ILE A 231 2.89 2.91 4.11
CA ILE A 231 3.02 4.01 5.07
C ILE A 231 2.41 5.25 4.44
N LYS A 232 1.16 5.58 4.79
CA LYS A 232 0.46 6.75 4.25
C LYS A 232 1.23 8.07 4.43
N ASN A 233 2.02 8.18 5.51
CA ASN A 233 2.83 9.37 5.80
C ASN A 233 4.13 9.46 4.97
N LEU A 234 4.51 8.42 4.23
CA LEU A 234 5.58 8.46 3.23
C LEU A 234 5.05 9.09 1.92
N SER A 235 4.49 10.29 2.05
CA SER A 235 3.73 10.98 1.02
C SER A 235 4.54 12.04 0.28
N ARG A 236 3.87 12.82 -0.58
CA ARG A 236 4.44 13.97 -1.29
C ARG A 236 5.25 14.90 -0.38
N GLY A 237 6.47 15.20 -0.80
CA GLY A 237 7.45 16.00 -0.08
C GLY A 237 8.31 15.21 0.91
N SER A 238 8.04 13.93 1.12
CA SER A 238 8.84 13.08 2.02
C SER A 238 10.24 12.80 1.48
N LYS A 239 11.14 12.45 2.39
CA LYS A 239 12.45 11.88 2.07
C LYS A 239 12.58 10.52 2.72
N VAL A 240 12.82 9.48 1.92
CA VAL A 240 13.13 8.15 2.42
C VAL A 240 14.59 7.81 2.12
N TYR A 241 15.21 7.16 3.07
CA TYR A 241 16.59 6.70 3.03
C TYR A 241 16.51 5.19 2.88
N LEU A 242 17.01 4.67 1.75
CA LEU A 242 16.99 3.24 1.44
C LEU A 242 18.42 2.70 1.40
N PRO A 243 18.71 1.54 2.04
CA PRO A 243 20.02 0.93 1.95
C PRO A 243 20.25 0.35 0.53
N VAL A 244 21.45 0.53 0.01
CA VAL A 244 21.86 -0.03 -1.29
C VAL A 244 22.56 -1.37 -1.07
N HIS A 245 22.03 -2.43 -1.68
CA HIS A 245 22.54 -3.80 -1.53
C HIS A 245 23.23 -4.36 -2.78
N VAL A 246 23.00 -3.72 -3.92
CA VAL A 246 23.54 -4.09 -5.23
C VAL A 246 23.95 -2.84 -5.99
N LYS A 247 24.91 -2.99 -6.91
CA LYS A 247 25.38 -1.89 -7.75
C LYS A 247 24.22 -1.24 -8.51
N GLY A 248 24.22 0.09 -8.56
CA GLY A 248 23.17 0.87 -9.20
C GLY A 248 21.84 0.91 -8.44
N ALA A 249 21.79 0.37 -7.21
CA ALA A 249 20.63 0.27 -6.33
C ALA A 249 19.43 -0.57 -6.83
N LYS A 250 19.17 -0.60 -8.14
CA LYS A 250 17.99 -1.26 -8.74
C LYS A 250 16.70 -0.80 -8.06
N PHE A 251 16.47 0.51 -8.09
CA PHE A 251 15.30 1.11 -7.45
C PHE A 251 14.03 0.86 -8.27
N SER A 252 12.94 0.48 -7.60
CA SER A 252 11.62 0.35 -8.20
C SER A 252 10.55 1.02 -7.34
N VAL A 253 9.46 1.44 -7.98
CA VAL A 253 8.30 2.08 -7.35
C VAL A 253 7.02 1.66 -8.06
N GLY A 254 5.92 1.55 -7.33
CA GLY A 254 4.61 1.19 -7.86
C GLY A 254 3.55 1.42 -6.80
N ASP A 255 2.37 0.84 -7.02
CA ASP A 255 1.35 0.75 -5.97
C ASP A 255 0.97 2.12 -5.43
N LEU A 256 0.54 3.01 -6.32
CA LEU A 256 0.30 4.41 -5.95
C LEU A 256 -1.08 4.52 -5.32
N HIS A 257 -1.13 5.18 -4.17
CA HIS A 257 -2.32 5.38 -3.38
C HIS A 257 -2.73 6.84 -3.40
N PHE A 258 -3.98 7.13 -3.76
CA PHE A 258 -4.52 8.48 -3.60
C PHE A 258 -4.72 8.84 -2.12
N SER A 259 -5.11 7.86 -1.30
CA SER A 259 -5.23 7.98 0.15
C SER A 259 -5.30 6.59 0.79
N GLN A 260 -4.94 6.48 2.06
CA GLN A 260 -5.00 5.23 2.82
C GLN A 260 -5.25 5.54 4.30
N GLY A 261 -5.92 4.62 5.00
CA GLY A 261 -6.00 4.57 6.46
C GLY A 261 -4.85 3.76 7.06
N ASP A 262 -4.50 4.03 8.33
CA ASP A 262 -3.45 3.23 8.98
C ASP A 262 -3.83 1.75 9.09
N GLY A 263 -2.86 0.90 8.77
CA GLY A 263 -3.00 -0.54 8.77
C GLY A 263 -3.66 -1.11 7.51
N GLU A 264 -4.12 -0.26 6.58
CA GLU A 264 -4.63 -0.67 5.27
C GLU A 264 -5.60 -1.87 5.37
N ILE A 265 -6.54 -1.76 6.31
CA ILE A 265 -7.16 -2.94 6.92
C ILE A 265 -7.89 -3.86 5.93
N SER A 266 -8.33 -3.34 4.77
CA SER A 266 -9.03 -4.12 3.76
C SER A 266 -8.13 -4.98 2.86
N PHE A 267 -6.81 -4.80 2.94
CA PHE A 267 -5.75 -5.45 2.15
C PHE A 267 -5.79 -5.20 0.63
N CYS A 268 -6.96 -5.22 0.00
CA CYS A 268 -7.16 -4.60 -1.32
C CYS A 268 -7.36 -3.09 -1.10
N GLY A 269 -6.44 -2.47 -0.38
CA GLY A 269 -6.68 -1.25 0.36
C GLY A 269 -5.85 -0.10 -0.16
N ALA A 270 -5.91 1.00 0.59
CA ALA A 270 -5.83 2.34 0.04
C ALA A 270 -6.90 2.63 -1.04
N ILE A 271 -6.82 3.82 -1.62
CA ILE A 271 -7.44 4.14 -2.91
C ILE A 271 -6.38 3.91 -3.98
N GLU A 272 -6.44 2.74 -4.56
CA GLU A 272 -5.51 2.23 -5.56
C GLU A 272 -5.64 2.99 -6.87
N MET A 273 -4.52 3.38 -7.49
CA MET A 273 -4.54 4.10 -8.75
C MET A 273 -3.32 3.85 -9.63
N ALA A 274 -3.53 3.99 -10.95
CA ALA A 274 -2.44 4.33 -11.85
C ALA A 274 -2.05 5.80 -11.66
N GLY A 275 -0.76 6.11 -11.75
CA GLY A 275 -0.27 7.44 -11.39
C GLY A 275 1.10 7.79 -11.93
N GLU A 276 1.53 8.99 -11.60
CA GLU A 276 2.85 9.53 -11.89
C GLU A 276 3.50 10.01 -10.59
N ILE A 277 4.74 9.60 -10.37
CA ILE A 277 5.57 10.08 -9.27
C ILE A 277 6.75 10.90 -9.81
N THR A 278 6.97 12.08 -9.24
CA THR A 278 8.15 12.91 -9.50
C THR A 278 9.12 12.74 -8.34
N ILE A 279 10.33 12.27 -8.64
CA ILE A 279 11.33 11.94 -7.62
C ILE A 279 12.72 12.46 -7.97
N LYS A 280 13.52 12.68 -6.93
CA LYS A 280 14.94 12.97 -7.02
C LYS A 280 15.73 11.97 -6.18
N PHE A 281 16.83 11.48 -6.73
CA PHE A 281 17.74 10.58 -6.03
C PHE A 281 19.02 11.31 -5.61
N THR A 282 19.52 11.03 -4.41
CA THR A 282 20.86 11.41 -3.97
C THR A 282 21.57 10.20 -3.38
N VAL A 283 22.75 9.86 -3.89
CA VAL A 283 23.58 8.80 -3.33
C VAL A 283 24.40 9.34 -2.17
N MET A 284 24.15 8.84 -0.96
CA MET A 284 24.91 9.11 0.25
C MET A 284 25.96 8.03 0.44
N LYS A 285 27.21 8.34 0.08
CA LYS A 285 28.32 7.39 0.11
C LYS A 285 28.60 6.87 1.52
N GLY A 286 28.68 5.55 1.68
CA GLY A 286 28.88 4.91 2.99
C GLY A 286 27.75 5.18 4.00
N GLY A 287 26.56 5.58 3.51
CA GLY A 287 25.45 6.00 4.34
C GLY A 287 24.95 4.92 5.31
N VAL A 288 25.07 3.64 4.96
CA VAL A 288 24.60 2.53 5.82
C VAL A 288 25.40 2.50 7.12
N GLU A 289 26.73 2.58 7.03
CA GLU A 289 27.59 2.63 8.21
C GLU A 289 27.40 3.94 8.98
N HIS A 290 27.38 5.08 8.27
CA HIS A 290 27.24 6.40 8.88
C HIS A 290 25.95 6.54 9.72
N LEU A 291 24.85 5.96 9.26
CA LEU A 291 23.55 6.00 9.94
C LEU A 291 23.29 4.78 10.83
N ALA A 292 24.23 3.83 10.93
CA ALA A 292 24.03 2.53 11.56
C ALA A 292 22.73 1.84 11.08
N MET A 293 22.48 1.93 9.78
CA MET A 293 21.18 1.66 9.18
C MET A 293 20.94 0.17 9.02
N LYS A 294 19.88 -0.33 9.66
CA LYS A 294 19.39 -1.71 9.49
C LYS A 294 18.13 -1.78 8.63
N SER A 295 17.36 -0.69 8.62
CA SER A 295 16.08 -0.57 7.93
C SER A 295 15.89 0.83 7.38
N PRO A 296 15.03 0.99 6.36
CA PRO A 296 14.64 2.31 5.88
C PRO A 296 14.22 3.25 7.00
N ILE A 297 14.55 4.52 6.84
CA ILE A 297 14.03 5.60 7.65
C ILE A 297 13.46 6.65 6.71
N TYR A 298 12.46 7.40 7.16
CA TYR A 298 11.90 8.47 6.36
C TYR A 298 11.59 9.70 7.20
N ILE A 299 11.58 10.85 6.53
CA ILE A 299 11.12 12.13 7.05
C ILE A 299 9.83 12.44 6.28
N PRO A 300 8.68 12.57 6.96
CA PRO A 300 7.42 12.93 6.32
C PRO A 300 7.52 14.26 5.58
N GLY A 301 6.76 14.38 4.49
CA GLY A 301 6.65 15.61 3.73
C GLY A 301 5.86 16.70 4.47
N PRO A 302 6.00 17.97 4.05
CA PRO A 302 5.26 19.08 4.64
C PRO A 302 3.81 19.19 4.12
N VAL A 303 3.35 18.24 3.30
CA VAL A 303 2.02 18.28 2.64
C VAL A 303 1.18 17.09 3.11
N GLU A 304 0.23 17.34 3.99
CA GLU A 304 -0.77 16.36 4.41
C GLU A 304 -2.14 17.01 4.68
N PRO A 305 -3.26 16.29 4.52
CA PRO A 305 -4.56 16.76 4.97
C PRO A 305 -4.55 17.00 6.48
N GLN A 306 -4.78 18.25 6.90
CA GLN A 306 -4.85 18.62 8.31
C GLN A 306 -6.30 18.74 8.75
N PHE A 307 -6.71 17.85 9.65
CA PHE A 307 -7.95 18.00 10.41
C PHE A 307 -7.57 18.60 11.76
N GLY A 308 -8.08 19.79 12.07
CA GLY A 308 -7.64 20.54 13.24
C GLY A 308 -7.76 19.76 14.56
N PRO A 309 -7.02 20.11 15.62
CA PRO A 309 -7.20 19.52 16.94
C PRO A 309 -8.69 19.57 17.37
N GLY A 310 -9.21 18.47 17.89
CA GLY A 310 -10.64 18.35 18.25
C GLY A 310 -11.58 18.07 17.06
N ARG A 311 -11.04 17.82 15.85
CA ARG A 311 -11.81 17.38 14.67
C ARG A 311 -11.73 15.88 14.41
N TYR A 312 -11.11 15.12 15.32
CA TYR A 312 -11.10 13.66 15.32
C TYR A 312 -11.97 13.11 16.46
N ILE A 313 -12.67 12.01 16.19
CA ILE A 313 -13.22 11.12 17.23
C ILE A 313 -12.27 9.93 17.34
N TYR A 314 -11.66 9.75 18.51
CA TYR A 314 -10.81 8.58 18.78
C TYR A 314 -11.63 7.47 19.40
N PHE A 315 -11.44 6.27 18.87
CA PHE A 315 -12.00 5.04 19.39
C PHE A 315 -10.89 4.18 19.96
N GLU A 316 -11.20 3.37 20.97
CA GLU A 316 -10.25 2.53 21.68
C GLU A 316 -10.58 1.05 21.46
N GLY A 317 -9.55 0.22 21.47
CA GLY A 317 -9.66 -1.23 21.49
C GLY A 317 -8.56 -1.86 22.34
N PHE A 318 -8.85 -3.07 22.83
CA PHE A 318 -8.00 -3.79 23.78
C PHE A 318 -7.80 -5.23 23.34
N SER A 319 -6.82 -5.92 23.92
CA SER A 319 -6.50 -7.34 23.66
C SER A 319 -7.55 -8.33 24.19
N VAL A 320 -8.84 -8.05 23.97
CA VAL A 320 -9.99 -8.89 24.27
C VAL A 320 -10.82 -9.02 23.00
N ASP A 321 -11.07 -10.23 22.52
CA ASP A 321 -11.78 -10.42 21.25
C ASP A 321 -13.31 -10.21 21.38
N GLU A 322 -14.00 -10.29 20.25
CA GLU A 322 -15.45 -10.10 20.11
C GLU A 322 -16.28 -11.11 20.93
N LYS A 323 -15.66 -12.21 21.38
CA LYS A 323 -16.26 -13.26 22.21
C LYS A 323 -15.89 -13.11 23.68
N GLY A 324 -15.15 -12.07 24.05
CA GLY A 324 -14.69 -11.81 25.41
C GLY A 324 -13.45 -12.63 25.81
N LYS A 325 -12.76 -13.29 24.87
CA LYS A 325 -11.53 -14.04 25.18
C LYS A 325 -10.38 -13.06 25.38
N GLN A 326 -9.67 -13.22 26.51
CA GLN A 326 -8.48 -12.45 26.84
C GLN A 326 -7.25 -12.94 26.05
N TYR A 327 -6.50 -12.00 25.49
CA TYR A 327 -5.19 -12.20 24.86
C TYR A 327 -4.10 -11.46 25.66
N TYR A 328 -2.84 -11.87 25.51
CA TYR A 328 -1.72 -11.24 26.20
C TYR A 328 -0.99 -10.26 25.27
N LEU A 329 -1.11 -8.96 25.55
CA LEU A 329 -0.45 -7.86 24.82
C LEU A 329 -0.58 -7.99 23.29
N ASP A 330 -1.75 -8.41 22.82
CA ASP A 330 -2.04 -8.63 21.41
C ASP A 330 -2.59 -7.35 20.78
N THR A 331 -1.71 -6.62 20.12
CA THR A 331 -2.03 -5.37 19.42
C THR A 331 -2.90 -5.60 18.19
N THR A 332 -2.79 -6.76 17.54
CA THR A 332 -3.61 -7.15 16.37
C THR A 332 -5.07 -7.30 16.79
N VAL A 333 -5.33 -8.00 17.90
CA VAL A 333 -6.68 -8.10 18.48
C VAL A 333 -7.20 -6.73 18.91
N ALA A 334 -6.38 -5.92 19.57
CA ALA A 334 -6.77 -4.57 20.00
C ALA A 334 -7.15 -3.66 18.82
N TYR A 335 -6.36 -3.65 17.74
CA TYR A 335 -6.62 -2.83 16.57
C TYR A 335 -7.91 -3.25 15.86
N ARG A 336 -8.18 -4.57 15.79
CA ARG A 336 -9.44 -5.12 15.30
C ARG A 336 -10.63 -4.67 16.14
N GLN A 337 -10.54 -4.72 17.47
CA GLN A 337 -11.61 -4.19 18.33
C GLN A 337 -11.83 -2.69 18.13
N THR A 338 -10.75 -1.94 17.92
CA THR A 338 -10.83 -0.50 17.65
C THR A 338 -11.60 -0.22 16.37
N CYS A 339 -11.33 -0.98 15.31
CA CYS A 339 -12.08 -0.92 14.06
C CYS A 339 -13.56 -1.21 14.32
N LEU A 340 -13.89 -2.36 14.92
CA LEU A 340 -15.28 -2.76 15.17
C LEU A 340 -16.06 -1.74 16.01
N ARG A 341 -15.39 -1.04 16.93
CA ARG A 341 -16.01 0.05 17.70
C ARG A 341 -16.44 1.23 16.82
N ILE A 342 -15.68 1.53 15.76
CA ILE A 342 -16.08 2.53 14.77
C ILE A 342 -17.28 2.04 13.94
N PHE A 343 -17.35 0.74 13.63
CA PHE A 343 -18.47 0.16 12.90
C PHE A 343 -19.77 0.36 13.68
N GLU A 344 -19.78 0.03 14.97
CA GLU A 344 -20.90 0.28 15.86
C GLU A 344 -21.34 1.75 15.88
N TYR A 345 -20.38 2.67 15.81
CA TYR A 345 -20.65 4.10 15.83
C TYR A 345 -21.28 4.58 14.52
N LEU A 346 -20.69 4.24 13.37
CA LEU A 346 -21.14 4.72 12.06
C LEU A 346 -22.45 4.07 11.59
N ARG A 347 -22.75 2.84 12.01
CA ARG A 347 -24.07 2.19 11.78
C ARG A 347 -25.25 3.04 12.24
N ARG A 348 -25.07 3.87 13.29
CA ARG A 348 -26.10 4.76 13.81
C ARG A 348 -26.58 5.79 12.77
N PHE A 349 -25.74 6.11 11.79
CA PHE A 349 -26.00 7.08 10.73
C PHE A 349 -26.44 6.44 9.42
N GLY A 350 -26.46 5.11 9.31
CA GLY A 350 -27.00 4.39 8.16
C GLY A 350 -25.98 3.63 7.32
N TYR A 351 -24.67 3.82 7.55
CA TYR A 351 -23.65 3.07 6.81
C TYR A 351 -23.73 1.58 7.13
N ASP A 352 -23.57 0.74 6.10
CA ASP A 352 -23.36 -0.69 6.28
C ASP A 352 -21.89 -1.02 6.62
N ASP A 353 -21.66 -2.26 7.04
CA ASP A 353 -20.34 -2.69 7.51
C ASP A 353 -19.27 -2.68 6.42
N TYR A 354 -19.64 -3.02 5.19
CA TYR A 354 -18.69 -3.05 4.07
C TYR A 354 -18.31 -1.64 3.66
N GLN A 355 -19.26 -0.69 3.65
CA GLN A 355 -18.97 0.73 3.45
C GLN A 355 -18.02 1.26 4.52
N ILE A 356 -18.24 0.93 5.79
CA ILE A 356 -17.37 1.36 6.89
C ILE A 356 -15.97 0.74 6.76
N TYR A 357 -15.89 -0.54 6.43
CA TYR A 357 -14.61 -1.24 6.28
C TYR A 357 -13.77 -0.64 5.14
N LEU A 358 -14.39 -0.44 3.97
CA LEU A 358 -13.76 0.24 2.83
C LEU A 358 -13.32 1.65 3.21
N LEU A 359 -14.19 2.43 3.87
CA LEU A 359 -13.88 3.79 4.31
C LEU A 359 -12.67 3.85 5.24
N LEU A 360 -12.60 2.97 6.24
CA LEU A 360 -11.48 2.95 7.19
C LEU A 360 -10.15 2.52 6.55
N SER A 361 -10.18 1.76 5.45
CA SER A 361 -8.99 1.37 4.71
C SER A 361 -8.41 2.51 3.86
N CYS A 362 -9.24 3.49 3.46
CA CYS A 362 -8.88 4.48 2.45
C CYS A 362 -8.89 5.94 2.94
N ALA A 363 -9.76 6.29 3.90
CA ALA A 363 -9.76 7.61 4.53
C ALA A 363 -8.52 7.76 5.41
N PRO A 364 -7.96 8.98 5.56
CA PRO A 364 -6.74 9.23 6.33
C PRO A 364 -6.97 9.18 7.85
N VAL A 365 -7.50 8.06 8.34
CA VAL A 365 -7.66 7.74 9.75
C VAL A 365 -6.29 7.52 10.40
N GLN A 366 -6.22 7.77 11.71
CA GLN A 366 -4.96 7.77 12.46
C GLN A 366 -4.96 6.63 13.49
N GLY A 367 -4.30 5.53 13.13
CA GLY A 367 -4.11 4.34 13.96
C GLY A 367 -2.88 4.46 14.85
N HIS A 368 -3.05 4.19 16.14
CA HIS A 368 -1.94 4.22 17.10
C HIS A 368 -1.90 2.95 17.94
N VAL A 369 -0.69 2.47 18.21
CA VAL A 369 -0.42 1.67 19.39
C VAL A 369 -0.27 2.64 20.56
N ALA A 370 -1.36 2.82 21.32
CA ALA A 370 -1.42 3.81 22.40
C ALA A 370 -0.70 3.33 23.68
N GLY A 371 -0.83 2.03 23.98
CA GLY A 371 -0.13 1.39 25.10
C GLY A 371 0.11 -0.09 24.80
N ILE A 372 1.29 -0.61 25.14
CA ILE A 372 1.68 -2.01 24.85
C ILE A 372 2.33 -2.72 26.05
N VAL A 373 2.20 -2.14 27.24
CA VAL A 373 2.92 -2.59 28.44
C VAL A 373 2.01 -2.97 29.60
N ASP A 374 0.77 -2.50 29.60
CA ASP A 374 -0.16 -2.66 30.71
C ASP A 374 -0.84 -4.03 30.67
N ILE A 375 -0.22 -5.00 31.33
CA ILE A 375 -0.73 -6.37 31.34
C ILE A 375 -2.18 -6.46 31.86
N PRO A 376 -3.07 -7.22 31.20
CA PRO A 376 -2.81 -8.08 30.04
C PRO A 376 -3.01 -7.39 28.67
N ASN A 377 -3.45 -6.14 28.60
CA ASN A 377 -4.01 -5.54 27.39
C ASN A 377 -3.06 -4.55 26.71
N SER A 378 -2.81 -4.77 25.42
CA SER A 378 -2.45 -3.66 24.54
C SER A 378 -3.68 -2.76 24.38
N CYS A 379 -3.44 -1.46 24.23
CA CYS A 379 -4.43 -0.45 23.88
C CYS A 379 -4.06 0.15 22.54
N THR A 380 -5.00 0.16 21.60
CA THR A 380 -4.87 0.84 20.31
C THR A 380 -5.96 1.88 20.15
N THR A 381 -5.69 2.90 19.34
CA THR A 381 -6.70 3.90 18.98
C THR A 381 -6.76 4.14 17.49
N ILE A 382 -7.94 4.52 16.99
CA ILE A 382 -8.13 5.02 15.63
C ILE A 382 -8.88 6.35 15.73
N GLY A 383 -8.25 7.41 15.23
CA GLY A 383 -8.87 8.72 15.06
C GLY A 383 -9.61 8.79 13.72
N LEU A 384 -10.94 8.92 13.77
CA LEU A 384 -11.80 9.18 12.61
C LEU A 384 -11.96 10.69 12.41
N PRO A 385 -11.50 11.28 11.29
CA PRO A 385 -11.68 12.71 11.03
C PRO A 385 -13.14 13.01 10.72
N MET A 386 -13.75 13.91 11.49
CA MET A 386 -15.17 14.26 11.34
C MET A 386 -15.45 15.09 10.08
N ASP A 387 -14.48 15.88 9.63
CA ASP A 387 -14.69 16.82 8.51
C ASP A 387 -14.69 16.13 7.13
N ILE A 388 -14.53 14.80 7.07
CA ILE A 388 -14.70 14.05 5.82
C ILE A 388 -16.17 13.79 5.51
N PHE A 389 -17.05 13.90 6.50
CA PHE A 389 -18.49 13.68 6.36
C PHE A 389 -19.19 15.01 6.07
N ASP A 390 -20.18 15.01 5.19
CA ASP A 390 -21.00 16.20 4.90
C ASP A 390 -22.04 16.53 5.99
N PHE A 391 -22.09 15.69 7.02
CA PHE A 391 -23.01 15.77 8.13
C PHE A 391 -22.33 15.57 9.49
N ASP A 392 -23.03 15.98 10.54
CA ASP A 392 -22.47 15.98 11.89
C ASP A 392 -22.47 14.58 12.52
N ILE A 393 -21.29 13.98 12.58
CA ILE A 393 -21.07 12.70 13.27
C ILE A 393 -20.61 12.85 14.72
N ARG A 394 -20.65 14.05 15.32
CA ARG A 394 -20.20 14.26 16.70
C ARG A 394 -21.03 13.45 17.71
N PRO A 395 -20.46 13.04 18.85
CA PRO A 395 -21.19 12.30 19.88
C PRO A 395 -22.43 13.03 20.41
N GLU A 396 -22.40 14.37 20.44
CA GLU A 396 -23.52 15.21 20.87
C GLU A 396 -24.62 15.32 19.82
N ALA A 397 -24.34 15.01 18.56
CA ALA A 397 -25.31 15.04 17.49
C ALA A 397 -26.31 13.88 17.67
N LYS A 398 -27.60 14.17 17.46
CA LYS A 398 -28.61 13.11 17.40
C LYS A 398 -28.38 12.32 16.10
N PRO A 399 -28.17 10.99 16.18
CA PRO A 399 -27.96 10.21 14.97
C PRO A 399 -29.24 10.17 14.13
N GLU A 400 -29.12 10.57 12.88
CA GLU A 400 -30.17 10.43 11.87
C GLU A 400 -29.75 9.33 10.90
N LYS A 401 -30.56 8.28 10.79
CA LYS A 401 -30.28 7.15 9.91
C LYS A 401 -30.59 7.56 8.47
N ARG A 402 -29.57 7.57 7.62
CA ARG A 402 -29.65 7.93 6.21
C ARG A 402 -29.77 6.67 5.35
N ASP A 403 -30.31 6.83 4.15
CA ASP A 403 -30.27 5.80 3.11
C ASP A 403 -29.03 6.06 2.26
N LEU A 404 -27.98 5.26 2.47
CA LEU A 404 -26.65 5.47 1.88
C LEU A 404 -26.33 4.45 0.79
N GLY A 405 -27.35 3.74 0.29
CA GLY A 405 -27.18 2.69 -0.71
C GLY A 405 -26.28 1.57 -0.20
N SER A 406 -25.43 1.05 -1.08
CA SER A 406 -24.44 0.01 -0.77
C SER A 406 -23.18 0.20 -1.61
N CYS A 407 -22.09 -0.45 -1.20
CA CYS A 407 -20.95 -0.65 -2.09
C CYS A 407 -21.24 -1.70 -3.18
N ALA A 408 -20.30 -1.86 -4.12
CA ALA A 408 -20.38 -2.92 -5.10
C ALA A 408 -20.10 -4.29 -4.44
N PHE A 409 -20.89 -5.29 -4.82
CA PHE A 409 -20.75 -6.68 -4.39
C PHE A 409 -20.60 -7.60 -5.60
N VAL A 410 -20.24 -8.86 -5.35
CA VAL A 410 -20.23 -9.91 -6.37
C VAL A 410 -21.64 -10.08 -6.96
N SER A 411 -21.71 -10.34 -8.27
CA SER A 411 -22.98 -10.61 -8.93
C SER A 411 -23.63 -11.86 -8.32
N SER A 412 -24.96 -11.83 -8.17
CA SER A 412 -25.75 -12.94 -7.59
C SER A 412 -25.78 -14.19 -8.45
#